data_AF-A0A6S7I9T4-F1
#
_entry.id   AF-A0A6S7I9T4-F1
#
_cell.length_a   1.000
_cell.length_b   1.000
_cell.length_c   1.000
_cell.angle_alpha   90.00
_cell.angle_beta   90.00
_cell.angle_gamma   90.00
#
_symmetry.space_group_name_H-M   'P 1'
#
loop_
_entity.id
_entity.type
_entity.pdbx_description
1 polymer ?
#
loop_
_entity_poly.entity_id
_entity_poly.type
_entity_poly.pdbx_seq_one_letter_code
_entity_poly.pdbx_strand_id
1 'polypeptide(L)'
;MEKFNVLLNEISRDLNPKDLEDLVHICRIEESRKPTITSGHHLFTHLRHKRRISEENVDYLKHILNAIHRRDLVSLVERFEGLETLTTDFGRIIADVKPEL
;
A
#
# COMPACT_ATOMS: atom_id res chain seq x y z
N MET A 1 3.63 5.61 -9.80
CA MET A 1 4.88 5.55 -8.98
C MET A 1 4.92 6.54 -7.82
N GLU A 2 4.85 7.87 -8.02
CA GLU A 2 5.03 8.84 -6.92
C GLU A 2 3.89 8.81 -5.88
N LYS A 3 2.63 8.75 -6.32
CA LYS A 3 1.47 8.73 -5.41
C LYS A 3 1.46 7.53 -4.46
N PHE A 4 1.82 6.34 -4.95
CA PHE A 4 1.90 5.14 -4.11
C PHE A 4 3.03 5.26 -3.07
N ASN A 5 4.16 5.86 -3.43
CA ASN A 5 5.23 6.15 -2.46
C ASN A 5 4.77 7.17 -1.40
N VAL A 6 3.98 8.18 -1.79
CA VAL A 6 3.36 9.13 -0.84
C VAL A 6 2.43 8.39 0.11
N LEU A 7 1.54 7.53 -0.39
CA LEU A 7 0.67 6.69 0.43
C LEU A 7 1.47 5.86 1.46
N LEU A 8 2.49 5.13 1.00
CA LEU A 8 3.31 4.30 1.89
C LEU A 8 4.06 5.13 2.94
N ASN A 9 4.47 6.34 2.59
CA ASN A 9 5.12 7.25 3.53
C ASN A 9 4.14 7.81 4.57
N GLU A 10 2.92 8.17 4.17
CA GLU A 10 1.86 8.59 5.11
C GLU A 10 1.56 7.47 6.09
N ILE A 11 1.29 6.26 5.58
CA ILE A 11 1.05 5.07 6.42
C ILE A 11 2.25 4.85 7.36
N SER A 12 3.48 4.90 6.85
CA SER A 12 4.67 4.66 7.65
C SER A 12 4.89 5.69 8.76
N ARG A 13 4.40 6.93 8.61
CA ARG A 13 4.51 7.98 9.65
C ARG A 13 3.49 7.77 10.76
N ASP A 14 2.34 7.21 10.43
CA ASP A 14 1.24 6.98 11.36
C ASP A 14 1.32 5.63 12.09
N LEU A 15 2.28 4.75 11.73
CA LEU A 15 2.57 3.53 12.46
C LEU A 15 3.35 3.84 13.74
N ASN A 16 2.83 3.40 14.88
CA ASN A 16 3.59 3.40 16.13
C ASN A 16 4.50 2.14 16.23
N PRO A 17 5.41 2.07 17.22
CA PRO A 17 6.32 0.93 17.37
C PRO A 17 5.60 -0.42 17.52
N LYS A 18 4.47 -0.45 18.23
CA LYS A 18 3.68 -1.67 18.43
C LYS A 18 3.03 -2.12 17.12
N ASP A 19 2.46 -1.19 16.35
CA ASP A 19 1.89 -1.49 15.04
C ASP A 19 2.94 -2.11 14.12
N LEU A 20 4.17 -1.56 14.11
CA LEU A 20 5.27 -2.09 13.32
C LEU A 20 5.67 -3.51 13.76
N GLU A 21 5.76 -3.75 15.07
CA GLU A 21 6.05 -5.08 15.63
C GLU A 21 4.99 -6.11 15.21
N ASP A 22 3.71 -5.77 15.36
CA ASP A 22 2.58 -6.62 14.95
C ASP A 22 2.62 -6.90 13.44
N LEU A 23 2.90 -5.89 12.61
CA LEU A 23 3.04 -6.05 11.16
C LEU A 23 4.22 -6.95 10.78
N VAL A 24 5.36 -6.83 11.46
CA VAL A 24 6.53 -7.70 11.24
C VAL A 24 6.17 -9.16 11.55
N HIS A 25 5.40 -9.39 12.60
CA HIS A 25 4.90 -10.72 12.95
C HIS A 25 3.91 -11.26 11.91
N ILE A 26 2.87 -10.49 11.56
CA ILE A 26 1.82 -10.86 10.60
C ILE A 26 2.41 -11.15 9.21
N CYS A 27 3.36 -10.33 8.77
CA CYS A 27 4.01 -10.50 7.46
C CYS A 27 4.95 -11.71 7.40
N ARG A 28 5.19 -12.41 8.52
CA ARG A 28 6.10 -13.54 8.65
C ARG A 28 7.49 -13.20 8.10
N ILE A 29 8.03 -12.07 8.53
CA ILE A 29 9.39 -11.65 8.14
C ILE A 29 10.40 -12.66 8.71
N GLU A 30 11.32 -13.10 7.87
CA GLU A 30 12.40 -14.03 8.23
C GLU A 30 13.21 -13.49 9.43
N GLU A 31 13.54 -14.34 10.40
CA GLU A 31 14.25 -13.94 11.63
C GLU A 31 15.55 -13.17 11.34
N SER A 32 16.30 -13.59 10.32
CA SER A 32 17.53 -12.91 9.86
C SER A 32 17.29 -11.48 9.37
N ARG A 33 16.07 -11.18 8.92
CA ARG A 33 15.67 -9.89 8.36
C ARG A 33 14.93 -9.02 9.39
N LYS A 34 14.39 -9.64 10.45
CA LYS A 34 13.91 -9.06 11.72
C LYS A 34 14.57 -7.70 12.04
N PRO A 35 15.88 -7.74 12.36
CA PRO A 35 16.60 -6.57 12.86
C PRO A 35 16.73 -5.40 11.87
N THR A 36 16.55 -5.66 10.58
CA THR A 36 16.67 -4.63 9.52
C THR A 36 15.38 -3.83 9.33
N ILE A 37 14.24 -4.33 9.83
CA ILE A 37 12.94 -3.67 9.72
C ILE A 37 12.74 -2.75 10.93
N THR A 38 13.21 -1.51 10.81
CA THR A 38 13.14 -0.50 11.88
C THR A 38 12.07 0.57 11.63
N SER A 39 11.40 0.53 10.48
CA SER A 39 10.34 1.47 10.11
C SER A 39 9.32 0.81 9.18
N GLY A 40 8.13 1.40 9.09
CA GLY A 40 7.13 1.03 8.08
C GLY A 40 7.71 1.09 6.67
N HIS A 41 8.53 2.09 6.37
CA HIS A 41 9.20 2.23 5.08
C HIS A 41 10.11 1.03 4.74
N HIS A 42 10.90 0.53 5.70
CA HIS A 42 11.70 -0.68 5.50
C HIS A 42 10.82 -1.91 5.25
N LEU A 43 9.73 -2.04 6.00
CA LEU A 43 8.76 -3.13 5.83
C LEU A 43 8.13 -3.08 4.44
N PHE A 44 7.58 -1.93 4.03
CA PHE A 44 6.91 -1.79 2.74
C PHE A 44 7.87 -1.97 1.57
N THR A 45 9.10 -1.46 1.68
CA THR A 45 10.15 -1.73 0.69
C THR A 45 10.41 -3.22 0.54
N HIS A 46 10.47 -3.97 1.65
CA HIS A 46 10.60 -5.41 1.59
C HIS A 46 9.42 -6.11 0.91
N LEU A 47 8.20 -5.73 1.28
CA LEU A 47 6.99 -6.32 0.72
C LEU A 47 6.89 -6.05 -0.78
N ARG A 48 7.32 -4.88 -1.25
CA ARG A 48 7.44 -4.55 -2.68
C ARG A 48 8.48 -5.43 -3.39
N HIS A 49 9.66 -5.62 -2.80
CA HIS A 49 10.67 -6.52 -3.39
C HIS A 49 10.16 -7.96 -3.52
N LYS A 50 9.33 -8.41 -2.56
CA LYS A 50 8.64 -9.71 -2.62
C LYS A 50 7.36 -9.70 -3.49
N ARG A 51 7.06 -8.59 -4.18
CA ARG A 51 5.85 -8.38 -5.00
C ARG A 51 4.53 -8.66 -4.26
N ARG A 52 4.52 -8.49 -2.94
CA ARG A 52 3.30 -8.66 -2.13
C ARG A 52 2.42 -7.43 -2.13
N ILE A 53 3.01 -6.25 -2.37
CA ILE A 53 2.29 -4.99 -2.54
C ILE A 53 2.84 -4.24 -3.76
N SER A 54 1.96 -3.56 -4.49
CA SER A 54 2.29 -2.65 -5.58
C SER A 54 1.18 -1.60 -5.73
N GLU A 55 1.38 -0.61 -6.61
CA GLU A 55 0.32 0.38 -6.90
C GLU A 55 -0.92 -0.25 -7.53
N GLU A 56 -0.75 -1.36 -8.27
CA GLU A 56 -1.83 -2.15 -8.88
C GLU A 56 -2.39 -3.23 -7.94
N ASN A 57 -1.72 -3.50 -6.80
CA ASN A 57 -2.11 -4.53 -5.86
C ASN A 57 -1.90 -4.05 -4.41
N VAL A 58 -2.96 -3.47 -3.86
CA VAL A 58 -3.01 -2.95 -2.50
C VAL A 58 -3.76 -3.87 -1.53
N ASP A 59 -4.29 -4.99 -2.00
CA ASP A 59 -5.12 -5.89 -1.18
C ASP A 59 -4.36 -6.48 0.02
N TYR A 60 -3.11 -6.87 -0.20
CA TYR A 60 -2.28 -7.37 0.89
C TYR A 60 -1.98 -6.27 1.91
N LEU A 61 -1.80 -5.01 1.47
CA LEU A 61 -1.60 -3.86 2.35
C LEU A 61 -2.85 -3.61 3.20
N LYS A 62 -4.05 -3.62 2.59
CA LYS A 62 -5.33 -3.53 3.31
C LYS A 62 -5.48 -4.65 4.33
N HIS A 63 -5.16 -5.88 3.95
CA HIS A 63 -5.26 -7.06 4.82
C HIS A 63 -4.41 -6.93 6.08
N ILE A 64 -3.11 -6.59 5.95
CA ILE A 64 -2.20 -6.49 7.10
C ILE A 64 -2.55 -5.31 8.01
N LEU A 65 -3.01 -4.18 7.45
CA LEU A 65 -3.44 -3.02 8.24
C LEU A 65 -4.74 -3.31 9.01
N ASN A 66 -5.67 -4.04 8.39
CA ASN A 66 -6.88 -4.48 9.06
C ASN A 66 -6.59 -5.50 10.18
N ALA A 67 -5.59 -6.38 9.97
CA ALA A 67 -5.18 -7.37 10.96
C ALA A 67 -4.58 -6.76 12.25
N ILE A 68 -3.97 -5.57 12.16
CA ILE A 68 -3.54 -4.79 13.33
C ILE A 68 -4.60 -3.78 13.81
N HIS A 69 -5.85 -3.93 13.36
CA HIS A 69 -6.98 -3.08 13.71
C HIS A 69 -6.83 -1.58 13.34
N ARG A 70 -5.93 -1.23 12.43
CA ARG A 70 -5.74 0.15 11.93
C ARG A 70 -6.69 0.45 10.76
N ARG A 71 -7.99 0.50 11.06
CA ARG A 71 -9.05 0.78 10.06
C ARG A 71 -8.93 2.17 9.44
N ASP A 72 -8.39 3.13 10.17
CA ASP A 72 -8.04 4.46 9.67
C ASP A 72 -7.04 4.39 8.50
N LEU A 73 -6.00 3.56 8.61
CA LEU A 73 -5.01 3.35 7.56
C LEU A 73 -5.57 2.53 6.39
N VAL A 74 -6.49 1.59 6.65
CA VAL A 74 -7.20 0.87 5.58
C VAL A 74 -8.00 1.85 4.72
N SER A 75 -8.76 2.76 5.33
CA SER A 75 -9.52 3.77 4.58
C SER A 75 -8.64 4.70 3.76
N LEU A 76 -7.40 4.98 4.20
CA LEU A 76 -6.42 5.73 3.42
C LEU A 76 -6.04 4.97 2.12
N VAL A 77 -5.85 3.66 2.21
CA VAL A 77 -5.55 2.80 1.06
C VAL A 77 -6.75 2.66 0.12
N GLU A 78 -7.96 2.51 0.67
CA GLU A 78 -9.20 2.46 -0.13
C GLU A 78 -9.44 3.77 -0.91
N ARG A 79 -9.13 4.92 -0.31
CA ARG A 79 -9.20 6.21 -1.00
C ARG A 79 -8.19 6.29 -2.14
N PHE A 80 -6.98 5.79 -1.95
CA PHE A 80 -5.99 5.70 -3.02
C PHE A 80 -6.49 4.81 -4.17
N GLU A 81 -7.01 3.63 -3.86
CA GLU A 81 -7.57 2.70 -4.84
C GLU A 81 -8.72 3.33 -5.63
N GLY A 82 -9.70 3.93 -4.95
CA GLY A 82 -10.84 4.58 -5.61
C GLY A 82 -10.46 5.77 -6.50
N LEU A 83 -9.43 6.53 -6.15
CA LEU A 83 -8.90 7.61 -7.00
C LEU A 83 -8.27 7.04 -8.28
N GLU A 84 -7.52 5.95 -8.18
CA GLU A 84 -6.88 5.32 -9.35
C GLU A 84 -7.93 4.65 -10.27
N THR A 85 -8.99 4.06 -9.71
CA THR A 85 -10.12 3.53 -10.49
C THR A 85 -10.81 4.62 -11.29
N LEU A 86 -11.13 5.76 -10.66
CA LEU A 86 -11.74 6.91 -11.35
C LEU A 86 -10.85 7.44 -12.47
N THR A 87 -9.54 7.60 -12.23
CA THR A 87 -8.63 8.07 -13.28
C THR A 87 -8.51 7.10 -14.46
N THR A 88 -8.53 5.80 -14.18
CA THR A 88 -8.49 4.76 -15.22
C THR A 88 -9.76 4.75 -16.05
N ASP A 89 -10.92 4.88 -15.40
CA ASP A 89 -12.22 4.91 -16.06
C ASP A 89 -12.37 6.13 -16.97
N PHE A 90 -12.00 7.33 -16.49
CA PHE A 90 -11.98 8.53 -17.33
C PHE A 90 -11.03 8.42 -18.53
N GLY A 91 -9.83 7.84 -18.34
CA GLY A 91 -8.88 7.62 -19.43
C GLY A 91 -9.42 6.71 -20.53
N ARG A 92 -10.17 5.66 -20.17
CA ARG A 92 -10.83 4.76 -21.12
C ARG A 92 -11.97 5.45 -21.88
N ILE A 93 -12.79 6.23 -21.17
CA ILE A 93 -13.90 6.99 -21.78
C ILE A 93 -13.37 7.95 -22.86
N ILE A 94 -12.24 8.63 -22.62
CA ILE A 94 -11.65 9.54 -23.61
C ILE A 94 -11.05 8.76 -24.80
N ALA A 95 -10.43 7.61 -24.55
CA ALA A 95 -9.81 6.79 -25.60
C ALA A 95 -10.84 6.15 -26.56
N ASP A 96 -12.06 5.89 -26.10
CA ASP A 96 -13.15 5.34 -26.93
C ASP A 96 -13.88 6.39 -27.77
N VAL A 97 -13.64 7.68 -27.54
CA VAL A 97 -14.07 8.77 -28.44
C VAL A 97 -13.12 8.80 -29.64
N LYS A 98 -13.40 7.97 -30.65
CA LYS A 98 -12.75 8.11 -31.97
C LYS A 98 -13.03 9.53 -32.50
N PRO A 99 -12.02 10.28 -32.96
CA PRO A 99 -12.28 11.44 -33.80
C PRO A 99 -12.80 10.89 -35.13
N GLU A 100 -14.11 11.00 -35.35
CA GLU A 100 -14.69 10.87 -36.69
C GLU A 100 -14.23 12.08 -37.51
N LEU A 101 -13.11 11.92 -38.22
CA LEU A 101 -12.67 12.80 -39.31
C LEU A 101 -12.10 11.94 -40.44
#